data_AF-A0A822YDW7-F1
#
_entry.id   AF-A0A822YDW7-F1
#
_cell.length_a   1.000
_cell.length_b   1.000
_cell.length_c   1.000
_cell.angle_alpha   90.00
_cell.angle_beta   90.00
_cell.angle_gamma   90.00
#
_symmetry.space_group_name_H-M   'P 1'
#
loop_
_entity.id
_entity.type
_entity.pdbx_description
1 polymer ?
#
loop_
_entity_poly.entity_id
_entity_poly.type
_entity_poly.pdbx_seq_one_letter_code
_entity_poly.pdbx_strand_id
1 'polypeptide(L)'
;MAKAAISSHAPVLYSLAVILFNGSGASKNDKDLRANVALCARATFLGHIDALWELGHCLQDGYGVRQNITEGRRFLVQARRHEFRRCSAYSTMNYCSRACHALDWKLRHKVECAPMERWLGGDVEDDRGIVEVDEDDAMLPPIIN
;
A
#
# COMPACT_ATOMS: atom_id res chain seq x y z
N MET A 1 27.10 -16.27 -16.25
CA MET A 1 26.57 -14.89 -16.36
C MET A 1 25.17 -14.74 -15.75
N ALA A 2 24.22 -15.66 -15.94
CA ALA A 2 22.85 -15.56 -15.41
C ALA A 2 22.72 -15.40 -13.87
N LYS A 3 23.57 -16.08 -13.08
CA LYS A 3 23.53 -16.03 -11.59
C LYS A 3 23.83 -14.63 -11.01
N ALA A 4 24.62 -13.83 -11.72
CA ALA A 4 24.93 -12.45 -11.31
C ALA A 4 23.78 -11.48 -11.67
N ALA A 5 23.14 -11.67 -12.82
CA ALA A 5 21.99 -10.86 -13.24
C ALA A 5 20.80 -11.01 -12.26
N ILE A 6 20.51 -12.23 -11.83
CA ILE A 6 19.46 -12.53 -10.82
C ILE A 6 19.69 -11.73 -9.53
N SER A 7 20.94 -11.46 -9.19
CA SER A 7 21.33 -10.78 -7.97
C SER A 7 21.14 -9.25 -8.04
N SER A 8 20.83 -8.70 -9.22
CA SER A 8 20.61 -7.25 -9.45
C SER A 8 19.19 -6.91 -9.92
N HIS A 9 18.29 -7.89 -10.02
CA HIS A 9 16.90 -7.66 -10.40
C HIS A 9 15.98 -7.69 -9.18
N ALA A 10 15.55 -6.50 -8.75
CA ALA A 10 14.73 -6.32 -7.55
C ALA A 10 13.45 -7.19 -7.51
N PRO A 11 12.67 -7.34 -8.61
CA PRO A 11 11.49 -8.21 -8.60
C PRO A 11 11.83 -9.68 -8.39
N VAL A 12 12.90 -10.18 -9.00
CA VAL A 12 13.32 -11.59 -8.86
C VAL A 12 13.76 -11.88 -7.43
N LEU A 13 14.51 -10.96 -6.82
CA LEU A 13 14.91 -11.05 -5.43
C LEU A 13 13.69 -11.07 -4.50
N TYR A 14 12.70 -10.22 -4.76
CA TYR A 14 11.46 -10.19 -3.99
C TYR A 14 10.65 -11.49 -4.14
N SER A 15 10.47 -12.00 -5.36
CA SER A 15 9.77 -13.28 -5.58
C SER A 15 10.45 -14.43 -4.84
N LEU A 16 11.79 -14.49 -4.85
CA LEU A 16 12.53 -15.49 -4.09
C LEU A 16 12.34 -15.31 -2.58
N ALA A 17 12.33 -14.07 -2.09
CA ALA A 17 12.07 -13.78 -0.69
C ALA A 17 10.69 -14.32 -0.26
N VAL A 18 9.64 -14.08 -1.03
CA VAL A 18 8.28 -14.58 -0.74
C VAL A 18 8.25 -16.11 -0.66
N ILE A 19 8.96 -16.81 -1.54
CA ILE A 19 9.08 -18.28 -1.49
C ILE A 19 9.72 -18.73 -0.17
N LEU A 20 10.80 -18.06 0.27
CA LEU A 20 11.47 -18.40 1.53
C LEU A 20 10.63 -18.06 2.77
N PHE A 21 9.76 -17.06 2.69
CA PHE A 21 8.84 -16.70 3.77
C PHE A 21 7.66 -17.68 3.91
N ASN A 22 7.07 -18.04 2.77
CA ASN A 22 5.96 -18.98 2.73
C ASN A 22 6.42 -20.43 2.96
N GLY A 23 7.70 -20.71 2.66
CA GLY A 23 8.23 -22.06 2.56
C GLY A 23 7.77 -22.74 1.27
N SER A 24 8.31 -23.92 0.98
CA SER A 24 7.98 -24.67 -0.25
C SER A 24 6.59 -25.34 -0.21
N GLY A 25 5.92 -25.34 0.94
CA GLY A 25 4.68 -26.07 1.19
C GLY A 25 4.88 -27.55 1.54
N ALA A 26 6.11 -28.09 1.47
CA ALA A 26 6.40 -29.48 1.85
C ALA A 26 6.52 -29.68 3.37
N SER A 27 7.02 -28.68 4.11
CA SER A 27 7.04 -28.72 5.59
C SER A 27 6.98 -27.32 6.23
N LYS A 28 6.51 -27.23 7.48
CA LYS A 28 6.51 -25.97 8.27
C LYS A 28 7.92 -25.42 8.54
N ASN A 29 8.95 -26.26 8.44
CA ASN A 29 10.35 -25.90 8.67
C ASN A 29 11.08 -25.43 7.40
N ASP A 30 10.41 -25.40 6.24
CA ASP A 30 11.03 -24.95 4.99
C ASP A 30 11.16 -23.42 4.90
N LYS A 31 10.64 -22.70 5.90
CA LYS A 31 10.68 -21.25 5.95
C LYS A 31 12.07 -20.79 6.39
N ASP A 32 12.72 -20.00 5.55
CA ASP A 32 13.94 -19.29 5.91
C ASP A 32 13.67 -17.79 6.00
N LEU A 33 13.18 -17.38 7.17
CA LEU A 33 12.86 -15.97 7.45
C LEU A 33 14.11 -15.09 7.40
N ARG A 34 15.29 -15.61 7.76
CA ARG A 34 16.53 -14.82 7.72
C ARG A 34 16.95 -14.55 6.29
N ALA A 35 16.90 -15.56 5.42
CA ALA A 35 17.18 -15.41 4.01
C ALA A 35 16.12 -14.56 3.30
N ASN A 36 14.85 -14.68 3.67
CA ASN A 36 13.79 -13.77 3.21
C ASN A 36 14.15 -12.31 3.50
N VAL A 37 14.45 -11.96 4.76
CA VAL A 37 14.78 -10.57 5.14
C VAL A 37 15.99 -10.05 4.38
N ALA A 38 17.03 -10.87 4.22
CA ALA A 38 18.23 -10.48 3.48
C ALA A 38 17.92 -10.16 2.01
N LEU A 39 17.07 -10.97 1.36
CA LEU A 39 16.63 -10.72 -0.02
C LEU A 39 15.71 -9.50 -0.12
N CYS A 40 14.77 -9.32 0.82
CA CYS A 40 13.91 -8.13 0.89
C CYS A 40 14.73 -6.85 1.07
N ALA A 41 15.74 -6.86 1.95
CA ALA A 41 16.65 -5.73 2.14
C ALA A 41 17.43 -5.40 0.84
N ARG A 42 17.89 -6.43 0.13
CA ARG A 42 18.57 -6.24 -1.16
C ARG A 42 17.64 -5.72 -2.25
N ALA A 43 16.41 -6.24 -2.35
CA ALA A 43 15.40 -5.75 -3.29
C ALA A 43 14.97 -4.31 -2.96
N THR A 44 14.88 -3.97 -1.67
CA THR A 44 14.62 -2.61 -1.17
C THR A 44 15.72 -1.64 -1.59
N PHE A 45 16.99 -2.05 -1.45
CA PHE A 45 18.14 -1.26 -1.91
C PHE A 45 18.09 -0.96 -3.41
N LEU A 46 17.50 -1.86 -4.20
CA LEU A 46 17.28 -1.68 -5.64
C LEU A 46 15.96 -0.94 -5.96
N GLY A 47 15.22 -0.48 -4.95
CA GLY A 47 13.99 0.32 -5.12
C GLY A 47 12.68 -0.47 -5.21
N HIS A 48 12.65 -1.76 -4.87
CA HIS A 48 11.40 -2.54 -4.88
C HIS A 48 10.50 -2.17 -3.70
N ILE A 49 9.34 -1.58 -4.00
CA ILE A 49 8.42 -1.04 -2.98
C ILE A 49 7.79 -2.14 -2.14
N ASP A 50 7.37 -3.25 -2.74
CA ASP A 50 6.75 -4.34 -1.97
C ASP A 50 7.76 -5.00 -1.02
N ALA A 51 9.04 -5.01 -1.39
CA ALA A 51 10.10 -5.55 -0.54
C ALA A 51 10.38 -4.64 0.66
N LEU A 52 10.28 -3.33 0.45
CA LEU A 52 10.37 -2.33 1.52
C LEU A 52 9.22 -2.48 2.51
N TRP A 53 8.01 -2.78 2.02
CA TRP A 53 6.85 -3.05 2.86
C TRP A 53 7.03 -4.32 3.70
N GLU A 54 7.43 -5.44 3.08
CA GLU A 54 7.72 -6.70 3.78
C GLU A 54 8.83 -6.55 4.83
N LEU A 55 9.90 -5.83 4.51
CA LEU A 55 10.98 -5.54 5.46
C LEU A 55 10.47 -4.73 6.65
N GLY A 56 9.55 -3.79 6.41
CA GLY A 56 8.87 -3.03 7.45
C GLY A 56 8.13 -3.92 8.46
N HIS A 57 7.38 -4.91 7.98
CA HIS A 57 6.71 -5.89 8.85
C HIS A 57 7.69 -6.81 9.57
N CYS A 58 8.69 -7.33 8.88
CA CYS A 58 9.72 -8.17 9.50
C CYS A 58 10.42 -7.47 10.67
N LEU A 59 10.70 -6.17 10.56
CA LEU A 59 11.28 -5.37 11.63
C LEU A 59 10.27 -5.08 12.76
N GLN A 60 8.98 -4.92 12.46
CA GLN A 60 7.97 -4.72 13.50
C GLN A 60 7.71 -5.99 14.30
N ASP A 61 7.67 -7.15 13.67
CA ASP A 61 7.28 -8.41 14.32
C ASP A 61 8.49 -9.27 14.74
N GLY A 62 9.70 -8.91 14.28
CA GLY A 62 10.91 -9.67 14.56
C GLY A 62 11.05 -10.96 13.73
N TYR A 63 10.41 -11.04 12.56
CA TYR A 63 10.53 -12.20 11.68
C TYR A 63 11.88 -12.20 10.97
N GLY A 64 12.72 -13.19 11.26
CA GLY A 64 14.03 -13.36 10.60
C GLY A 64 15.07 -12.28 10.94
N VAL A 65 14.73 -11.28 11.74
CA VAL A 65 15.60 -10.15 12.13
C VAL A 65 15.29 -9.70 13.54
N ARG A 66 16.23 -9.00 14.19
CA ARG A 66 15.97 -8.35 15.47
C ARG A 66 14.89 -7.28 15.28
N GLN A 67 13.88 -7.33 16.13
CA GLN A 67 12.78 -6.37 16.13
C GLN A 67 13.32 -4.93 16.28
N ASN A 68 12.85 -4.04 15.41
CA ASN A 68 13.10 -2.61 15.43
C ASN A 68 11.83 -1.87 14.97
N ILE A 69 10.94 -1.61 15.92
CA ILE A 69 9.64 -0.98 15.65
C ILE A 69 9.78 0.38 14.96
N THR A 70 10.75 1.18 15.39
CA THR A 70 10.95 2.54 14.88
C THR A 70 11.32 2.51 13.40
N GLU A 71 12.27 1.65 13.03
CA GLU A 71 12.69 1.50 11.64
C GLU A 71 11.64 0.81 10.78
N GLY A 72 10.98 -0.22 11.30
CA GLY A 72 9.86 -0.90 10.62
C GLY A 72 8.73 0.06 10.25
N ARG A 73 8.31 0.91 11.19
CA ARG A 73 7.32 1.98 10.94
C ARG A 73 7.79 2.95 9.87
N ARG A 74 9.07 3.36 9.90
CA ARG A 74 9.64 4.26 8.89
C ARG A 74 9.55 3.66 7.49
N PHE A 75 9.89 2.38 7.32
CA PHE A 75 9.82 1.69 6.03
C PHE A 75 8.38 1.54 5.54
N LEU A 76 7.42 1.21 6.41
CA LEU A 76 6.01 1.14 6.03
C LEU A 76 5.44 2.50 5.59
N VAL A 77 5.80 3.58 6.28
CA VAL A 77 5.42 4.94 5.86
C VAL A 77 6.01 5.27 4.50
N GLN A 78 7.27 4.89 4.25
CA GLN A 78 7.93 5.11 2.97
C GLN A 78 7.27 4.29 1.86
N ALA A 79 7.01 2.99 2.07
CA ALA A 79 6.32 2.13 1.10
C ALA A 79 4.94 2.69 0.72
N ARG A 80 4.16 3.16 1.70
CA ARG A 80 2.84 3.76 1.48
C ARG A 80 2.86 5.02 0.61
N ARG A 81 3.97 5.77 0.56
CA ARG A 81 4.11 6.92 -0.36
C ARG A 81 4.16 6.50 -1.83
N HIS A 82 4.51 5.25 -2.08
CA HIS A 82 4.58 4.66 -3.41
C HIS A 82 3.34 3.81 -3.74
N GLU A 83 2.45 3.56 -2.78
CA GLU A 83 1.11 3.03 -3.04
C GLU A 83 0.26 4.12 -3.70
N PHE A 84 0.19 4.10 -5.03
CA PHE A 84 -0.78 4.92 -5.75
C PHE A 84 -2.21 4.46 -5.40
N ARG A 85 -2.99 5.34 -4.77
CA ARG A 85 -4.41 5.09 -4.51
C ARG A 85 -5.24 5.46 -5.73
N ARG A 86 -6.03 4.52 -6.21
CA ARG A 86 -7.01 4.78 -7.26
C ARG A 86 -8.26 5.41 -6.67
N CYS A 87 -8.87 6.33 -7.42
CA CYS A 87 -10.25 6.71 -7.16
C CYS A 87 -11.16 5.48 -7.33
N SER A 88 -11.98 5.18 -6.33
CA SER A 88 -12.88 4.03 -6.33
C SER A 88 -13.96 4.10 -7.42
N ALA A 89 -14.33 5.29 -7.88
CA ALA A 89 -15.41 5.47 -8.85
C ALA A 89 -14.94 5.31 -10.31
N TYR A 90 -13.68 5.66 -10.60
CA TYR A 90 -13.21 5.73 -11.99
C TYR A 90 -11.90 5.03 -12.29
N SER A 91 -11.11 4.63 -11.29
CA SER A 91 -9.81 3.95 -11.46
C SER A 91 -8.75 4.68 -12.31
N THR A 92 -9.09 5.81 -12.94
CA THR A 92 -8.26 6.59 -13.87
C THR A 92 -7.30 7.55 -13.16
N MET A 93 -7.64 8.00 -11.95
CA MET A 93 -6.79 8.87 -11.12
C MET A 93 -6.04 8.05 -10.08
N ASN A 94 -4.73 8.30 -9.96
CA ASN A 94 -3.81 7.69 -9.01
C ASN A 94 -3.20 8.75 -8.08
N TYR A 95 -3.31 8.55 -6.76
CA TYR A 95 -2.85 9.49 -5.73
C TYR A 95 -1.69 8.90 -4.92
N CYS A 96 -0.61 9.65 -4.72
CA CYS A 96 0.53 9.18 -3.94
C CYS A 96 0.30 9.09 -2.41
N SER A 97 -0.84 9.58 -1.90
CA SER A 97 -1.21 9.44 -0.49
C SER A 97 -2.70 9.67 -0.22
N ARG A 98 -3.18 9.27 0.97
CA ARG A 98 -4.55 9.60 1.45
C ARG A 98 -4.76 11.12 1.55
N ALA A 99 -3.72 11.87 1.94
CA ALA A 99 -3.79 13.33 2.02
C ALA A 99 -3.94 13.97 0.64
N CYS A 100 -3.19 13.49 -0.36
CA CYS A 100 -3.31 13.97 -1.74
C CYS A 100 -4.68 13.66 -2.34
N HIS A 101 -5.21 12.47 -2.10
CA HIS A 101 -6.59 12.13 -2.50
C HIS A 101 -7.62 13.03 -1.82
N ALA A 102 -7.52 13.21 -0.49
CA ALA A 102 -8.46 14.05 0.26
C ALA A 102 -8.41 15.52 -0.15
N LEU A 103 -7.22 16.04 -0.45
CA LEU A 103 -7.04 17.40 -0.95
C LEU A 103 -7.64 17.56 -2.36
N ASP A 104 -7.33 16.64 -3.27
CA ASP A 104 -7.88 16.66 -4.64
C ASP A 104 -9.41 16.51 -4.62
N TRP A 105 -9.94 15.67 -3.74
CA TRP A 105 -11.38 15.52 -3.48
C TRP A 105 -12.02 16.86 -3.09
N LYS A 106 -11.43 17.59 -2.15
CA LYS A 106 -11.94 18.90 -1.72
C LYS A 106 -11.88 19.95 -2.83
N LEU A 107 -10.84 19.93 -3.65
CA LEU A 107 -10.57 21.01 -4.61
C LEU A 107 -11.31 20.84 -5.95
N ARG A 108 -11.41 19.61 -6.46
CA ARG A 108 -11.84 19.38 -7.86
C ARG A 108 -12.45 18.01 -8.10
N HIS A 109 -11.92 16.97 -7.48
CA HIS A 109 -12.33 15.61 -7.82
C HIS A 109 -13.77 15.32 -7.39
N LYS A 110 -14.30 15.97 -6.34
CA LYS A 110 -15.71 15.80 -5.92
C LYS A 110 -16.73 16.11 -7.03
N VAL A 111 -16.43 17.06 -7.94
CA VAL A 111 -17.30 17.40 -9.09
C VAL A 111 -16.99 16.59 -10.33
N GLU A 112 -15.73 16.22 -10.55
CA GLU A 112 -15.28 15.41 -11.70
C GLU A 112 -15.61 13.90 -11.53
N CYS A 113 -15.73 13.43 -10.28
CA CYS A 113 -15.90 12.03 -9.90
C CYS A 113 -17.38 11.58 -9.88
N ALA A 114 -18.15 11.90 -10.92
CA ALA A 114 -19.53 11.44 -11.09
C ALA A 114 -19.59 10.27 -12.08
N PRO A 115 -20.16 9.09 -11.74
CA PRO A 115 -20.26 7.93 -12.64
C PRO A 115 -20.87 8.33 -14.00
N MET A 116 -20.48 7.64 -15.08
CA MET A 116 -20.69 8.08 -16.46
C MET A 116 -22.18 8.11 -16.89
N GLU A 117 -23.11 7.93 -15.97
CA GLU A 117 -24.55 7.88 -16.20
C GLU A 117 -25.28 9.18 -15.83
N ARG A 118 -24.64 10.18 -15.21
CA ARG A 118 -25.31 11.44 -14.82
C ARG A 118 -25.44 12.49 -15.95
N TRP A 119 -25.36 12.08 -17.21
CA TRP A 119 -25.55 12.97 -18.39
C TRP A 119 -26.90 12.79 -19.10
N LEU A 120 -27.93 12.26 -18.42
CA LEU A 120 -29.30 12.25 -18.95
C LEU A 120 -30.24 13.00 -18.01
N GLY A 121 -30.28 14.33 -18.22
CA GLY A 121 -31.46 15.19 -18.17
C GLY A 121 -32.35 15.19 -16.92
N GLY A 122 -32.34 16.32 -16.20
CA GLY A 122 -33.45 16.69 -15.32
C GLY A 122 -33.04 17.72 -14.28
N ASP A 123 -33.17 19.00 -14.61
CA ASP A 123 -33.03 20.13 -13.69
C ASP A 123 -34.07 20.03 -12.56
N VAL A 124 -33.61 20.12 -11.31
CA VAL A 124 -34.43 20.65 -10.21
C VAL A 124 -33.51 21.53 -9.36
N GLU A 125 -33.72 22.83 -9.47
CA GLU A 125 -33.28 23.82 -8.50
C GLU A 125 -33.92 23.50 -7.14
N ASP A 126 -33.14 23.35 -6.08
CA ASP A 126 -33.66 23.62 -4.74
C ASP A 126 -32.60 24.17 -3.79
N ASP A 127 -33.10 25.04 -2.94
CA ASP A 127 -32.53 26.17 -2.24
C ASP A 127 -31.76 25.76 -0.96
N ARG A 128 -30.96 26.73 -0.51
CA ARG A 128 -30.33 26.89 0.82
C ARG A 128 -30.67 25.87 1.93
N GLY A 129 -29.62 25.25 2.46
CA GLY A 129 -29.61 24.66 3.80
C GLY A 129 -28.20 24.33 4.29
N ILE A 130 -27.56 25.28 4.98
CA ILE A 130 -26.37 24.98 5.79
C ILE A 130 -26.85 24.08 6.94
N VAL A 131 -26.45 22.82 6.94
CA VAL A 131 -26.45 21.97 8.14
C VAL A 131 -25.01 21.82 8.58
N GLU A 132 -24.68 22.47 9.69
CA GLU A 132 -23.53 22.11 10.50
C GLU A 132 -23.68 20.63 10.88
N VAL A 133 -22.66 19.82 10.58
CA VAL A 133 -22.60 18.43 11.05
C VAL A 133 -21.33 18.33 11.89
N ASP A 134 -21.56 18.06 13.16
CA ASP A 134 -20.61 18.02 14.26
C ASP A 134 -19.40 17.11 13.98
N GLU A 135 -18.25 17.56 14.46
CA GLU A 135 -16.99 16.82 14.50
C GLU A 135 -17.04 15.71 15.54
N ASP A 136 -17.75 14.61 15.32
CA ASP A 136 -17.61 13.39 16.16
C ASP A 136 -18.24 12.16 15.47
N ASP A 137 -17.55 11.57 14.50
CA ASP A 137 -17.77 10.15 14.19
C ASP A 137 -16.51 9.51 13.60
N ALA A 138 -15.71 8.97 14.52
CA ALA A 138 -14.61 8.07 14.25
C ALA A 138 -15.11 6.78 13.57
N MET A 139 -15.10 6.75 12.24
CA MET A 139 -15.20 5.49 11.48
C MET A 139 -13.88 4.71 11.59
N LEU A 140 -13.75 3.93 12.66
CA LEU A 140 -12.84 2.78 12.73
C LEU A 140 -13.06 1.89 11.51
N PRO A 141 -12.01 1.50 10.76
CA PRO A 141 -12.17 0.51 9.70
C PRO A 141 -12.51 -0.87 10.30
N PRO A 142 -13.36 -1.68 9.64
CA PRO A 142 -13.81 -2.95 10.19
C PRO A 142 -12.65 -3.94 10.31
N ILE A 143 -12.64 -4.67 11.42
CA ILE A 143 -11.79 -5.83 11.65
C ILE A 143 -12.28 -6.92 10.67
N ILE A 144 -11.43 -7.26 9.72
CA ILE A 144 -11.67 -8.40 8.82
C ILE A 144 -11.27 -9.66 9.59
N ASN A 145 -12.24 -10.56 9.76
CA ASN A 145 -12.08 -11.88 10.36
C ASN A 145 -11.30 -12.83 9.43
#